data_AF-A0A4R9LWK9-F1
#
_entry.id   AF-A0A4R9LWK9-F1
#
_cell.length_a   1.000
_cell.length_b   1.000
_cell.length_c   1.000
_cell.angle_alpha   90.00
_cell.angle_beta   90.00
_cell.angle_gamma   90.00
#
_symmetry.space_group_name_H-M   'P 1'
#
loop_
_entity.id
_entity.type
_entity.pdbx_description
1 polymer ?
#
loop_
_entity_poly.entity_id
_entity_poly.type
_entity_poly.pdbx_seq_one_letter_code
_entity_poly.pdbx_strand_id
1 'polypeptide(L)'
;MPEKKFLEEYPLYKKYAISSIAATLDLLPKPAILMYCEICKENHTFNMTNHYWDGFHYTNVSCNGLVVKLEYLCMHCQKEDRLFFIKIANDKKWLMKIGQYPAWEIRGDRNIEKMLHDFKDYFKKGLVCESQGYGIGAFGYYRRIVEEILDQLLDEISLLLSGEDLNQYNVALQKTKQTIVAQEKIELVKELLPPILRPNNMNPLQILHSALSEGLHARSDEECLEYSDQCRSIIIFLVNQIQISKNSAKDFSESMKKVLDKKKG
;
A
#
# COMPACT_ATOMS: atom_id res chain seq x y z
N MET A 1 3.60 -20.83 -15.20
CA MET A 1 4.68 -21.37 -14.32
C MET A 1 4.94 -20.34 -13.21
N PRO A 2 5.50 -20.67 -12.02
CA PRO A 2 5.75 -19.61 -11.04
C PRO A 2 6.76 -18.65 -11.64
N GLU A 3 6.26 -17.53 -12.11
CA GLU A 3 7.04 -16.47 -12.73
C GLU A 3 7.59 -15.57 -11.64
N LYS A 4 8.69 -14.89 -11.94
CA LYS A 4 9.32 -13.91 -11.06
C LYS A 4 8.28 -12.96 -10.44
N LYS A 5 7.39 -12.41 -11.27
CA LYS A 5 6.29 -11.52 -10.85
C LYS A 5 5.32 -12.16 -9.84
N PHE A 6 5.00 -13.45 -10.01
CA PHE A 6 4.12 -14.15 -9.08
C PHE A 6 4.72 -14.25 -7.68
N LEU A 7 6.03 -14.51 -7.60
CA LEU A 7 6.73 -14.60 -6.31
C LEU A 7 6.91 -13.23 -5.68
N GLU A 8 7.37 -12.25 -6.47
CA GLU A 8 7.79 -10.91 -6.02
C GLU A 8 6.67 -9.93 -5.75
N GLU A 9 5.54 -10.02 -6.46
CA GLU A 9 4.50 -8.97 -6.42
C GLU A 9 3.10 -9.52 -6.07
N TYR A 10 2.83 -10.81 -6.28
CA TYR A 10 1.48 -11.32 -6.15
C TYR A 10 1.05 -11.55 -4.69
N PRO A 11 -0.20 -11.23 -4.31
CA PRO A 11 -0.69 -11.43 -2.95
C PRO A 11 -0.81 -12.90 -2.53
N LEU A 12 -0.94 -13.13 -1.21
CA LEU A 12 -1.29 -14.45 -0.65
C LEU A 12 -2.79 -14.71 -0.88
N TYR A 13 -3.18 -15.99 -0.92
CA TYR A 13 -4.56 -16.48 -1.03
C TYR A 13 -5.37 -16.02 -2.26
N LYS A 14 -4.78 -15.25 -3.17
CA LYS A 14 -5.37 -14.91 -4.47
C LYS A 14 -5.00 -15.96 -5.52
N LYS A 15 -5.95 -16.26 -6.40
CA LYS A 15 -5.76 -17.20 -7.52
C LYS A 15 -5.07 -16.51 -8.69
N TYR A 16 -3.82 -16.86 -8.95
CA TYR A 16 -3.09 -16.45 -10.14
C TYR A 16 -3.40 -17.39 -11.30
N ALA A 17 -4.19 -16.92 -12.27
CA ALA A 17 -4.52 -17.70 -13.46
C ALA A 17 -3.26 -17.98 -14.29
N ILE A 18 -3.11 -19.22 -14.75
CA ILE A 18 -2.00 -19.66 -15.61
C ILE A 18 -2.54 -20.38 -16.84
N SER A 19 -1.89 -20.18 -17.99
CA SER A 19 -2.22 -20.86 -19.24
C SER A 19 -1.71 -22.30 -19.26
N SER A 20 -0.54 -22.54 -18.66
CA SER A 20 0.06 -23.87 -18.54
C SER A 20 1.06 -23.98 -17.40
N ILE A 21 1.28 -25.22 -16.95
CA ILE A 21 2.30 -25.62 -15.99
C ILE A 21 2.89 -26.96 -16.43
N ALA A 22 4.15 -27.22 -16.07
CA ALA A 22 4.78 -28.50 -16.32
C ALA A 22 3.98 -29.66 -15.69
N ALA A 23 4.11 -30.84 -16.28
CA ALA A 23 3.39 -32.03 -15.81
C ALA A 23 3.88 -32.48 -14.43
N THR A 24 5.18 -32.35 -14.18
CA THR A 24 5.88 -32.84 -13.00
C THR A 24 6.76 -31.78 -12.35
N LEU A 25 7.02 -31.93 -11.04
CA LEU A 25 7.73 -30.95 -10.22
C LEU A 25 9.19 -30.73 -10.64
N ASP A 26 9.84 -31.76 -11.19
CA ASP A 26 11.22 -31.72 -11.70
C ASP A 26 11.42 -30.80 -12.91
N LEU A 27 10.33 -30.54 -13.65
CA LEU A 27 10.32 -29.69 -14.82
C LEU A 27 9.90 -28.24 -14.51
N LEU A 28 9.62 -27.91 -13.25
CA LEU A 28 9.28 -26.54 -12.86
C LEU A 28 10.54 -25.66 -12.86
N PRO A 29 10.47 -24.45 -13.46
CA PRO A 29 11.60 -23.54 -13.45
C PRO A 29 11.87 -23.02 -12.03
N LYS A 30 13.14 -22.75 -11.72
CA LYS A 30 13.57 -22.09 -10.48
C LYS A 30 13.95 -20.63 -10.78
N PRO A 31 13.00 -19.69 -10.91
CA PRO A 31 13.32 -18.32 -11.26
C PRO A 31 14.14 -17.66 -10.16
N ALA A 32 15.16 -16.89 -10.54
CA ALA A 32 15.80 -15.95 -9.63
C ALA A 32 14.86 -14.77 -9.35
N ILE A 33 14.77 -14.35 -8.09
CA ILE A 33 13.94 -13.22 -7.67
C ILE A 33 14.82 -12.08 -7.16
N LEU A 34 14.36 -10.84 -7.30
CA LEU A 34 14.96 -9.61 -6.82
C LEU A 34 14.12 -9.10 -5.66
N MET A 35 14.66 -9.18 -4.44
CA MET A 35 13.97 -8.71 -3.25
C MET A 35 14.95 -7.90 -2.39
N TYR A 36 14.41 -7.11 -1.47
CA TYR A 36 15.25 -6.46 -0.48
C TYR A 36 15.81 -7.44 0.52
N CYS A 37 17.07 -7.25 0.89
CA CYS A 37 17.72 -7.95 1.97
C CYS A 37 17.87 -6.99 3.16
N GLU A 38 17.24 -7.31 4.28
CA GLU A 38 17.36 -6.59 5.55
C GLU A 38 18.77 -6.61 6.13
N ILE A 39 19.60 -7.59 5.80
CA ILE A 39 21.01 -7.63 6.23
C ILE A 39 21.87 -6.68 5.39
N CYS A 40 21.72 -6.70 4.07
CA CYS A 40 22.49 -5.84 3.16
C CYS A 40 21.97 -4.41 3.07
N LYS A 41 20.70 -4.21 3.46
CA LYS A 41 19.95 -2.96 3.30
C LYS A 41 19.76 -2.49 1.85
N GLU A 42 19.80 -3.42 0.89
CA GLU A 42 19.59 -3.17 -0.55
C GLU A 42 18.82 -4.31 -1.23
N ASN A 43 18.38 -4.07 -2.47
CA ASN A 43 17.76 -5.11 -3.30
C ASN A 43 18.85 -6.01 -3.91
N HIS A 44 18.72 -7.32 -3.69
CA HIS A 44 19.63 -8.32 -4.23
C HIS A 44 18.87 -9.49 -4.84
N THR A 45 19.58 -10.26 -5.65
CA THR A 45 19.07 -11.51 -6.20
C THR A 45 19.03 -12.57 -5.12
N PHE A 46 17.90 -13.27 -5.03
CA PHE A 46 17.72 -14.49 -4.25
C PHE A 46 17.52 -15.66 -5.21
N ASN A 47 18.21 -16.78 -4.97
CA ASN A 47 18.03 -18.01 -5.72
C ASN A 47 17.43 -19.11 -4.85
N MET A 48 16.63 -19.96 -5.48
CA MET A 48 16.03 -21.11 -4.84
C MET A 48 17.11 -22.16 -4.52
N THR A 49 17.19 -22.55 -3.26
CA THR A 49 18.21 -23.48 -2.73
C THR A 49 17.67 -24.91 -2.60
N ASN A 50 16.36 -25.06 -2.48
CA ASN A 50 15.69 -26.34 -2.35
C ASN A 50 15.14 -26.85 -3.71
N HIS A 51 14.48 -28.00 -3.72
CA HIS A 51 13.76 -28.54 -4.88
C HIS A 51 12.24 -28.58 -4.61
N TYR A 52 11.45 -28.46 -5.67
CA TYR A 52 9.99 -28.52 -5.57
C TYR A 52 9.47 -29.84 -5.00
N TRP A 53 10.21 -30.93 -5.24
CA TRP A 53 9.89 -32.28 -4.78
C TRP A 53 10.54 -32.63 -3.43
N ASP A 54 11.15 -31.67 -2.73
CA ASP A 54 11.66 -31.93 -1.38
C ASP A 54 10.51 -32.33 -0.46
N GLY A 55 10.64 -33.47 0.21
CA GLY A 55 9.58 -34.10 1.01
C GLY A 55 8.80 -35.20 0.28
N PHE A 56 9.09 -35.45 -1.00
CA PHE A 56 8.56 -36.60 -1.75
C PHE A 56 9.63 -37.67 -1.98
N HIS A 57 9.20 -38.92 -2.23
CA HIS A 57 10.11 -40.05 -2.44
C HIS A 57 10.74 -40.11 -3.85
N TYR A 58 10.20 -39.36 -4.81
CA TYR A 58 10.64 -39.34 -6.20
C TYR A 58 10.55 -37.92 -6.76
N THR A 59 11.28 -37.63 -7.83
CA THR A 59 11.44 -36.26 -8.36
C THR A 59 10.31 -35.85 -9.30
N ASN A 60 9.78 -36.79 -10.08
CA ASN A 60 8.77 -36.58 -11.12
C ASN A 60 7.33 -36.59 -10.59
N VAL A 61 7.09 -36.01 -9.42
CA VAL A 61 5.75 -35.92 -8.82
C VAL A 61 4.84 -35.06 -9.69
N SER A 62 3.60 -35.51 -9.91
CA SER A 62 2.62 -34.73 -10.68
C SER A 62 2.28 -33.42 -9.96
N CYS A 63 2.24 -32.30 -10.67
CA CYS A 63 1.90 -30.99 -10.11
C CYS A 63 0.45 -30.87 -9.59
N ASN A 64 -0.44 -31.82 -9.91
CA ASN A 64 -1.87 -31.70 -9.69
C ASN A 64 -2.23 -31.60 -8.20
N GLY A 65 -2.81 -30.47 -7.78
CA GLY A 65 -3.37 -30.34 -6.45
C GLY A 65 -2.35 -30.30 -5.32
N LEU A 66 -1.07 -30.13 -5.60
CA LEU A 66 -0.02 -30.16 -4.58
C LEU A 66 0.21 -28.81 -3.91
N VAL A 67 0.80 -28.86 -2.74
CA VAL A 67 1.46 -27.71 -2.09
C VAL A 67 2.96 -27.96 -2.17
N VAL A 68 3.71 -26.97 -2.66
CA VAL A 68 5.16 -27.03 -2.75
C VAL A 68 5.80 -25.92 -1.91
N LYS A 69 6.96 -26.21 -1.32
CA LYS A 69 7.78 -25.28 -0.56
C LYS A 69 8.93 -24.79 -1.43
N LEU A 70 9.17 -23.48 -1.43
CA LEU A 70 10.29 -22.86 -2.12
C LEU A 70 11.12 -22.08 -1.09
N GLU A 71 12.41 -22.37 -1.02
CA GLU A 71 13.36 -21.74 -0.11
C GLU A 71 14.41 -20.98 -0.92
N TYR A 72 14.50 -19.69 -0.69
CA TYR A 72 15.32 -18.75 -1.42
C TYR A 72 16.37 -18.14 -0.48
N LEU A 73 17.59 -17.94 -0.97
CA LEU A 73 18.67 -17.36 -0.18
C LEU A 73 19.25 -16.15 -0.90
N CYS A 74 19.55 -15.08 -0.17
CA CYS A 74 20.22 -13.90 -0.71
C CYS A 74 21.60 -14.28 -1.26
N MET A 75 21.86 -14.01 -2.55
CA MET A 75 23.13 -14.35 -3.19
C MET A 75 24.30 -13.44 -2.76
N HIS A 76 24.02 -12.30 -2.13
CA HIS A 76 25.05 -11.38 -1.64
C HIS A 76 25.54 -11.76 -0.23
N CYS A 77 24.66 -11.78 0.77
CA CYS A 77 25.05 -12.04 2.16
C CYS A 77 24.96 -13.51 2.57
N GLN A 78 24.22 -14.35 1.83
CA GLN A 78 23.96 -15.77 2.13
C GLN A 78 23.41 -16.05 3.54
N LYS A 79 22.82 -15.05 4.18
CA LYS A 79 22.31 -15.13 5.55
C LYS A 79 20.80 -14.96 5.67
N GLU A 80 20.20 -14.24 4.72
CA GLU A 80 18.77 -13.97 4.74
C GLU A 80 18.04 -14.82 3.72
N ASP A 81 16.95 -15.44 4.18
CA ASP A 81 16.14 -16.35 3.40
C ASP A 81 14.74 -15.76 3.07
N ARG A 82 14.10 -16.39 2.08
CA ARG A 82 12.70 -16.19 1.72
C ARG A 82 12.07 -17.55 1.56
N LEU A 83 10.93 -17.78 2.21
CA LEU A 83 10.17 -19.01 2.12
C LEU A 83 8.83 -18.72 1.47
N PHE A 84 8.41 -19.57 0.52
CA PHE A 84 7.09 -19.52 -0.07
C PHE A 84 6.43 -20.90 -0.03
N PHE A 85 5.13 -20.93 0.23
CA PHE A 85 4.29 -22.12 0.09
C PHE A 85 3.28 -21.86 -1.03
N ILE A 86 3.31 -22.68 -2.08
CA ILE A 86 2.50 -22.48 -3.28
C ILE A 86 1.54 -23.66 -3.43
N LYS A 87 0.25 -23.38 -3.47
CA LYS A 87 -0.80 -24.31 -3.88
C LYS A 87 -0.94 -24.29 -5.39
N ILE A 88 -0.91 -25.48 -5.99
CA ILE A 88 -1.23 -25.72 -7.39
C ILE A 88 -2.67 -26.26 -7.45
N ALA A 89 -3.48 -25.71 -8.35
CA ALA A 89 -4.85 -26.19 -8.55
C ALA A 89 -4.89 -27.64 -9.05
N ASN A 90 -5.96 -28.37 -8.71
CA ASN A 90 -6.19 -29.73 -9.23
C ASN A 90 -6.29 -29.75 -10.77
N ASP A 91 -6.90 -28.71 -11.35
CA ASP A 91 -7.07 -28.54 -12.80
C ASP A 91 -5.88 -27.84 -13.47
N LYS A 92 -4.83 -27.49 -12.71
CA LYS A 92 -3.64 -26.77 -13.18
C LYS A 92 -3.91 -25.41 -13.84
N LYS A 93 -5.08 -24.79 -13.58
CA LYS A 93 -5.43 -23.49 -14.17
C LYS A 93 -5.00 -22.30 -13.34
N TRP A 94 -4.65 -22.49 -12.07
CA TRP A 94 -4.19 -21.42 -11.21
C TRP A 94 -3.15 -21.87 -10.18
N LEU A 95 -2.38 -20.89 -9.71
CA LEU A 95 -1.46 -20.97 -8.59
C LEU A 95 -1.91 -20.03 -7.47
N MET A 96 -1.55 -20.34 -6.23
CA MET A 96 -1.86 -19.48 -5.09
C MET A 96 -0.75 -19.58 -4.06
N LYS A 97 -0.19 -18.44 -3.64
CA LYS A 97 0.69 -18.43 -2.48
C LYS A 97 -0.17 -18.58 -1.24
N ILE A 98 0.07 -19.62 -0.45
CA ILE A 98 -0.66 -19.90 0.80
C ILE A 98 0.20 -19.67 2.05
N GLY A 99 1.45 -19.24 1.86
CA GLY A 99 2.34 -18.87 2.94
C GLY A 99 3.58 -18.18 2.39
N GLN A 100 4.12 -17.23 3.14
CA GLN A 100 5.35 -16.53 2.82
C GLN A 100 6.07 -16.08 4.10
N TYR A 101 7.39 -16.24 4.13
CA TYR A 101 8.26 -15.70 5.18
C TYR A 101 9.52 -15.03 4.58
N PRO A 102 9.98 -13.88 5.11
CA PRO A 102 9.25 -12.98 6.00
C PRO A 102 7.90 -12.59 5.43
N ALA A 103 7.01 -12.14 6.31
CA ALA A 103 5.69 -11.70 5.91
C ALA A 103 5.79 -10.67 4.78
N TRP A 104 4.79 -10.65 3.92
CA TRP A 104 4.71 -9.69 2.83
C TRP A 104 4.78 -8.26 3.38
N GLU A 105 5.93 -7.61 3.24
CA GLU A 105 6.04 -6.19 3.51
C GLU A 105 5.73 -5.44 2.22
N ILE A 106 4.52 -4.88 2.14
CA ILE A 106 4.30 -3.80 1.19
C ILE A 106 5.13 -2.64 1.70
N ARG A 107 6.24 -2.38 1.01
CA ARG A 107 6.97 -1.12 1.18
C ARG A 107 6.01 -0.01 0.81
N GLY A 108 5.54 0.74 1.81
CA GLY A 108 4.83 1.98 1.54
C GLY A 108 5.75 2.91 0.76
N ASP A 109 5.17 3.85 0.02
CA ASP A 109 5.97 4.97 -0.48
C ASP A 109 6.66 5.61 0.73
N ARG A 110 7.98 5.78 0.67
CA ARG A 110 8.77 6.37 1.76
C ARG A 110 8.25 7.76 2.15
N ASN A 111 7.64 8.48 1.21
CA ASN A 111 7.03 9.78 1.48
C ASN A 111 5.76 9.63 2.33
N ILE A 112 4.94 8.62 2.04
CA ILE A 112 3.75 8.30 2.83
C ILE A 112 4.16 7.86 4.23
N GLU A 113 5.12 6.94 4.36
CA GLU A 113 5.55 6.45 5.68
C GLU A 113 6.11 7.58 6.58
N LYS A 114 6.77 8.57 5.99
CA LYS A 114 7.24 9.76 6.72
C LYS A 114 6.10 10.64 7.21
N MET A 115 5.09 10.89 6.37
CA MET A 115 3.98 11.77 6.72
C MET A 115 3.02 11.10 7.71
N LEU A 116 2.79 9.79 7.56
CA LEU A 116 1.98 9.02 8.50
C LEU A 116 2.65 8.85 9.86
N HIS A 117 3.95 9.12 10.01
CA HIS A 117 4.72 9.04 11.26
C HIS A 117 4.37 7.80 12.11
N ASP A 118 3.58 7.98 13.18
CA ASP A 118 3.17 6.94 14.13
C ASP A 118 2.16 5.94 13.54
N PHE A 119 1.50 6.28 12.44
CA PHE A 119 0.43 5.49 11.81
C PHE A 119 0.91 4.60 10.65
N LYS A 120 2.21 4.61 10.34
CA LYS A 120 2.81 3.73 9.31
C LYS A 120 2.48 2.26 9.54
N ASP A 121 2.35 1.83 10.80
CA ASP A 121 2.06 0.45 11.15
C ASP A 121 0.62 0.07 10.80
N TYR A 122 -0.34 0.97 10.95
CA TYR A 122 -1.71 0.75 10.48
C TYR A 122 -1.77 0.70 8.96
N PHE A 123 -1.00 1.53 8.26
CA PHE A 123 -0.92 1.50 6.80
C PHE A 123 -0.40 0.16 6.31
N LYS A 124 0.69 -0.33 6.91
CA LYS A 124 1.25 -1.66 6.63
C LYS A 124 0.25 -2.77 6.92
N LYS A 125 -0.47 -2.72 8.05
CA LYS A 125 -1.50 -3.71 8.38
C LYS A 125 -2.68 -3.68 7.38
N GLY A 126 -3.11 -2.50 6.94
CA GLY A 126 -4.13 -2.34 5.90
C GLY A 126 -3.69 -3.01 4.60
N LEU A 127 -2.48 -2.70 4.16
CA LEU A 127 -1.84 -3.30 2.99
C LEU A 127 -1.72 -4.83 3.10
N VAL A 128 -1.32 -5.34 4.27
CA VAL A 128 -1.31 -6.80 4.52
C VAL A 128 -2.71 -7.36 4.39
N CYS A 129 -3.72 -6.78 5.03
CA CYS A 129 -5.11 -7.22 4.91
C CYS A 129 -5.59 -7.25 3.46
N GLU A 130 -5.31 -6.22 2.65
CA GLU A 130 -5.61 -6.23 1.21
C GLU A 130 -4.92 -7.40 0.50
N SER A 131 -3.65 -7.64 0.82
CA SER A 131 -2.87 -8.73 0.23
C SER A 131 -3.33 -10.13 0.65
N GLN A 132 -4.11 -10.25 1.74
CA GLN A 132 -4.69 -11.51 2.20
C GLN A 132 -6.16 -11.68 1.77
N GLY A 133 -6.75 -10.66 1.14
CA GLY A 133 -8.17 -10.64 0.81
C GLY A 133 -9.09 -10.31 2.01
N TYR A 134 -8.55 -9.80 3.11
CA TYR A 134 -9.32 -9.36 4.27
C TYR A 134 -9.75 -7.90 4.12
N GLY A 135 -10.73 -7.66 3.24
CA GLY A 135 -11.24 -6.32 2.95
C GLY A 135 -11.78 -5.58 4.18
N ILE A 136 -12.52 -6.27 5.05
CA ILE A 136 -13.07 -5.63 6.27
C ILE A 136 -11.92 -5.14 7.17
N GLY A 137 -10.88 -5.96 7.32
CA GLY A 137 -9.69 -5.60 8.08
C GLY A 137 -8.91 -4.46 7.43
N ALA A 138 -8.71 -4.51 6.11
CA ALA A 138 -8.01 -3.48 5.35
C ALA A 138 -8.72 -2.13 5.49
N PHE A 139 -10.03 -2.12 5.25
CA PHE A 139 -10.86 -0.94 5.40
C PHE A 139 -10.82 -0.38 6.82
N GLY A 140 -10.92 -1.24 7.84
CA GLY A 140 -10.81 -0.83 9.25
C GLY A 140 -9.48 -0.11 9.56
N TYR A 141 -8.36 -0.62 9.04
CA TYR A 141 -7.06 0.04 9.21
C TYR A 141 -6.98 1.38 8.48
N TYR A 142 -7.46 1.49 7.23
CA TYR A 142 -7.44 2.77 6.51
C TYR A 142 -8.38 3.79 7.12
N ARG A 143 -9.55 3.37 7.60
CA ARG A 143 -10.45 4.22 8.38
C ARG A 143 -9.74 4.78 9.61
N ARG A 144 -9.02 3.94 10.36
CA ARG A 144 -8.27 4.39 11.54
C ARG A 144 -7.20 5.41 11.17
N ILE A 145 -6.48 5.19 10.06
CA ILE A 145 -5.50 6.17 9.57
C ILE A 145 -6.18 7.49 9.25
N VAL A 146 -7.29 7.48 8.50
CA VAL A 146 -8.03 8.70 8.15
C VAL A 146 -8.44 9.43 9.41
N GLU A 147 -9.08 8.76 10.38
CA GLU A 147 -9.53 9.37 11.64
C GLU A 147 -8.39 10.04 12.41
N GLU A 148 -7.21 9.42 12.44
CA GLU A 148 -6.07 9.91 13.22
C GLU A 148 -5.27 11.00 12.48
N ILE A 149 -5.09 10.91 11.16
CA ILE A 149 -4.39 11.95 10.38
C ILE A 149 -5.30 13.11 10.00
N LEU A 150 -6.63 12.99 10.17
CA LEU A 150 -7.59 13.99 9.70
C LEU A 150 -7.27 15.37 10.23
N ASP A 151 -7.03 15.49 11.54
CA ASP A 151 -6.76 16.81 12.14
C ASP A 151 -5.49 17.44 11.59
N GLN A 152 -4.41 16.66 11.47
CA GLN A 152 -3.17 17.12 10.85
C GLN A 152 -3.38 17.53 9.39
N LEU A 153 -4.13 16.71 8.63
CA LEU A 153 -4.40 16.95 7.22
C LEU A 153 -5.21 18.23 7.02
N LEU A 154 -6.21 18.49 7.87
CA LEU A 154 -7.00 19.74 7.84
C LEU A 154 -6.16 20.96 8.20
N ASP A 155 -5.31 20.85 9.22
CA ASP A 155 -4.37 21.93 9.57
C ASP A 155 -3.38 22.20 8.40
N GLU A 156 -2.88 21.15 7.73
CA GLU A 156 -1.98 21.32 6.57
C GLU A 156 -2.68 21.90 5.33
N ILE A 157 -3.95 21.61 5.10
CA ILE A 157 -4.74 22.21 4.01
C ILE A 157 -4.87 23.73 4.19
N SER A 158 -5.00 24.21 5.43
CA SER A 158 -5.08 25.65 5.70
C SER A 158 -3.86 26.42 5.16
N LEU A 159 -2.68 25.78 5.12
CA LEU A 159 -1.45 26.37 4.60
C LEU A 159 -1.46 26.57 3.08
N LEU A 160 -2.40 25.94 2.38
CA LEU A 160 -2.56 26.01 0.93
C LEU A 160 -3.54 27.10 0.48
N LEU A 161 -4.24 27.74 1.43
CA LEU A 161 -5.25 28.75 1.18
C LEU A 161 -4.72 30.15 1.50
N SER A 162 -5.32 31.17 0.90
CA SER A 162 -4.97 32.57 1.16
C SER A 162 -6.19 33.48 1.01
N GLY A 163 -6.10 34.70 1.55
CA GLY A 163 -7.17 35.70 1.42
C GLY A 163 -8.48 35.30 2.10
N GLU A 164 -9.60 35.52 1.43
CA GLU A 164 -10.95 35.27 1.95
C GLU A 164 -11.24 33.78 2.15
N ASP A 165 -10.75 32.92 1.25
CA ASP A 165 -10.89 31.46 1.34
C ASP A 165 -10.25 30.91 2.61
N LEU A 166 -9.09 31.45 3.01
CA LEU A 166 -8.40 31.08 4.25
C LEU A 166 -9.22 31.48 5.49
N ASN A 167 -9.85 32.65 5.47
CA ASN A 167 -10.68 33.10 6.60
C ASN A 167 -11.91 32.19 6.77
N GLN A 168 -12.59 31.86 5.67
CA GLN A 168 -13.73 30.94 5.68
C GLN A 168 -13.30 29.53 6.15
N TYR A 169 -12.17 29.03 5.65
CA TYR A 169 -11.63 27.74 6.05
C TYR A 169 -11.25 27.70 7.53
N ASN A 170 -10.59 28.73 8.06
CA ASN A 170 -10.20 28.79 9.47
C ASN A 170 -11.42 28.76 10.41
N VAL A 171 -12.53 29.39 10.04
CA VAL A 171 -13.78 29.31 10.82
C VAL A 171 -14.31 27.87 10.83
N ALA A 172 -14.30 27.18 9.69
CA ALA A 172 -14.71 25.78 9.62
C ALA A 172 -13.75 24.86 10.41
N LEU A 173 -12.43 25.08 10.29
CA LEU A 173 -11.38 24.35 10.99
C LEU A 173 -11.49 24.49 12.53
N GLN A 174 -11.90 25.65 13.03
CA GLN A 174 -12.15 25.80 14.47
C GLN A 174 -13.38 25.01 14.93
N LYS A 175 -14.40 24.86 14.07
CA LYS A 175 -15.56 24.02 14.37
C LYS A 175 -15.21 22.53 14.37
N THR A 176 -14.32 22.08 13.48
CA THR A 176 -13.91 20.66 13.45
C THR A 176 -13.24 20.24 14.76
N LYS A 177 -12.53 21.15 15.43
CA LYS A 177 -11.89 20.91 16.74
C LYS A 177 -12.87 20.73 17.90
N GLN A 178 -14.16 21.02 17.70
CA GLN A 178 -15.21 20.87 18.71
C GLN A 178 -15.87 19.48 18.69
N THR A 179 -15.61 18.68 17.67
CA THR A 179 -16.12 17.30 17.55
C THR A 179 -14.97 16.31 17.48
N ILE A 180 -15.21 15.09 17.96
CA ILE A 180 -14.28 13.95 17.80
C ILE A 180 -14.69 13.07 16.62
N VAL A 181 -15.86 13.28 16.04
CA VAL A 181 -16.42 12.43 14.98
C VAL A 181 -15.84 12.86 13.63
N ALA A 182 -15.01 12.00 13.04
CA ALA A 182 -14.31 12.30 11.77
C ALA A 182 -15.26 12.66 10.61
N GLN A 183 -16.43 12.03 10.56
CA GLN A 183 -17.46 12.33 9.54
C GLN A 183 -17.92 13.80 9.65
N GLU A 184 -18.29 14.25 10.84
CA GLU A 184 -18.73 15.63 11.07
C GLU A 184 -17.62 16.63 10.74
N LYS A 185 -16.36 16.32 11.07
CA LYS A 185 -15.21 17.15 10.71
C LYS A 185 -15.09 17.32 9.20
N ILE A 186 -15.20 16.21 8.46
CA ILE A 186 -15.13 16.25 6.99
C ILE A 186 -16.29 17.04 6.41
N GLU A 187 -17.51 16.85 6.91
CA GLU A 187 -18.70 17.55 6.42
C GLU A 187 -18.55 19.08 6.49
N LEU A 188 -17.91 19.58 7.55
CA LEU A 188 -17.67 21.01 7.77
C LEU A 188 -16.69 21.65 6.77
N VAL A 189 -15.76 20.87 6.20
CA VAL A 189 -14.61 21.38 5.42
C VAL A 189 -14.58 20.89 3.98
N LYS A 190 -15.38 19.88 3.61
CA LYS A 190 -15.37 19.27 2.28
C LYS A 190 -15.57 20.31 1.16
N GLU A 191 -16.43 21.32 1.36
CA GLU A 191 -16.73 22.36 0.37
C GLU A 191 -15.68 23.47 0.30
N LEU A 192 -14.70 23.49 1.20
CA LEU A 192 -13.67 24.53 1.30
C LEU A 192 -12.27 24.06 0.86
N LEU A 193 -12.18 22.92 0.17
CA LEU A 193 -10.90 22.41 -0.32
C LEU A 193 -10.35 23.27 -1.50
N PRO A 194 -9.04 23.54 -1.51
CA PRO A 194 -8.40 24.25 -2.63
C PRO A 194 -8.48 23.42 -3.93
N PRO A 195 -8.51 24.07 -5.11
CA PRO A 195 -8.59 23.38 -6.41
C PRO A 195 -7.50 22.35 -6.64
N ILE A 196 -6.30 22.56 -6.08
CA ILE A 196 -5.17 21.61 -6.19
C ILE A 196 -5.48 20.23 -5.57
N LEU A 197 -6.40 20.18 -4.61
CA LEU A 197 -6.87 18.95 -3.97
C LEU A 197 -8.18 18.42 -4.58
N ARG A 198 -8.69 19.06 -5.64
CA ARG A 198 -9.93 18.68 -6.34
C ARG A 198 -9.68 18.38 -7.81
N PRO A 199 -8.96 17.28 -8.13
CA PRO A 199 -8.73 16.91 -9.52
C PRO A 199 -10.07 16.65 -10.21
N ASN A 200 -10.30 17.28 -11.37
CA ASN A 200 -11.54 17.19 -12.14
C ASN A 200 -12.81 17.52 -11.32
N ASN A 201 -12.72 18.47 -10.37
CA ASN A 201 -13.80 18.83 -9.44
C ASN A 201 -14.29 17.69 -8.53
N MET A 202 -13.54 16.59 -8.43
CA MET A 202 -13.85 15.51 -7.48
C MET A 202 -13.35 15.87 -6.09
N ASN A 203 -14.19 15.66 -5.08
CA ASN A 203 -13.87 15.98 -3.70
C ASN A 203 -13.38 14.72 -2.96
N PRO A 204 -12.07 14.55 -2.72
CA PRO A 204 -11.53 13.37 -2.05
C PRO A 204 -12.06 13.20 -0.63
N LEU A 205 -12.27 14.31 0.10
CA LEU A 205 -12.82 14.24 1.45
C LEU A 205 -14.27 13.76 1.45
N GLN A 206 -15.08 14.16 0.46
CA GLN A 206 -16.45 13.67 0.34
C GLN A 206 -16.51 12.15 0.13
N ILE A 207 -15.58 11.60 -0.66
CA ILE A 207 -15.52 10.14 -0.87
C ILE A 207 -15.09 9.44 0.43
N LEU A 208 -14.11 9.99 1.16
CA LEU A 208 -13.75 9.48 2.48
C LEU A 208 -14.92 9.56 3.46
N HIS A 209 -15.69 10.65 3.46
CA HIS A 209 -16.89 10.79 4.29
C HIS A 209 -17.92 9.70 4.01
N SER A 210 -18.24 9.48 2.74
CA SER A 210 -19.18 8.42 2.33
C SER A 210 -18.66 7.04 2.77
N ALA A 211 -17.38 6.76 2.53
CA ALA A 211 -16.76 5.51 2.93
C ALA A 211 -16.82 5.31 4.45
N LEU A 212 -16.48 6.33 5.25
CA LEU A 212 -16.53 6.27 6.71
C LEU A 212 -17.95 6.11 7.26
N SER A 213 -18.96 6.64 6.55
CA SER A 213 -20.38 6.67 6.96
C SER A 213 -21.12 5.38 6.68
N GLU A 214 -20.76 4.68 5.62
CA GLU A 214 -21.29 3.35 5.34
C GLU A 214 -20.69 2.34 6.32
N GLY A 215 -21.52 1.80 7.20
CA GLY A 215 -21.08 0.79 8.16
C GLY A 215 -20.56 -0.47 7.47
N LEU A 216 -19.51 -1.07 8.03
CA LEU A 216 -18.94 -2.36 7.61
C LEU A 216 -19.94 -3.55 7.70
N HIS A 217 -21.10 -3.35 8.31
CA HIS A 217 -21.98 -4.42 8.79
C HIS A 217 -22.79 -5.14 7.70
N ALA A 218 -22.77 -4.68 6.44
CA ALA A 218 -23.59 -5.24 5.37
C ALA A 218 -22.80 -5.65 4.11
N ARG A 219 -21.46 -5.56 4.12
CA ARG A 219 -20.62 -5.79 2.93
C ARG A 219 -19.75 -7.03 3.07
N SER A 220 -19.47 -7.68 1.94
CA SER A 220 -18.53 -8.82 1.91
C SER A 220 -17.07 -8.35 2.01
N ASP A 221 -16.12 -9.27 2.25
CA ASP A 221 -14.69 -8.94 2.19
C ASP A 221 -14.30 -8.46 0.79
N GLU A 222 -14.86 -9.02 -0.28
CA GLU A 222 -14.59 -8.60 -1.65
C GLU A 222 -15.02 -7.15 -1.91
N GLU A 223 -16.22 -6.77 -1.47
CA GLU A 223 -16.67 -5.38 -1.58
C GLU A 223 -15.80 -4.45 -0.74
N CYS A 224 -15.47 -4.84 0.50
CA CYS A 224 -14.60 -4.06 1.37
C CYS A 224 -13.17 -3.90 0.82
N LEU A 225 -12.67 -4.85 0.03
CA LEU A 225 -11.38 -4.72 -0.67
C LEU A 225 -11.41 -3.60 -1.72
N GLU A 226 -12.52 -3.46 -2.44
CA GLU A 226 -12.66 -2.37 -3.41
C GLU A 226 -12.71 -1.01 -2.71
N TYR A 227 -13.45 -0.91 -1.60
CA TYR A 227 -13.46 0.32 -0.79
C TYR A 227 -12.10 0.60 -0.14
N SER A 228 -11.39 -0.42 0.31
CA SER A 228 -10.07 -0.25 0.93
C SER A 228 -9.06 0.29 -0.08
N ASP A 229 -9.06 -0.22 -1.31
CA ASP A 229 -8.18 0.23 -2.38
C ASP A 229 -8.46 1.70 -2.75
N GLN A 230 -9.73 2.08 -2.84
CA GLN A 230 -10.16 3.46 -3.06
C GLN A 230 -9.71 4.37 -1.90
N CYS A 231 -9.99 3.99 -0.66
CA CYS A 231 -9.60 4.76 0.53
C CYS A 231 -8.09 4.96 0.56
N ARG A 232 -7.30 3.90 0.35
CA ARG A 232 -5.85 3.99 0.26
C ARG A 232 -5.44 4.98 -0.83
N SER A 233 -5.96 4.85 -2.04
CA SER A 233 -5.59 5.72 -3.16
C SER A 233 -5.84 7.20 -2.86
N ILE A 234 -6.94 7.51 -2.15
CA ILE A 234 -7.26 8.89 -1.74
C ILE A 234 -6.29 9.39 -0.67
N ILE A 235 -5.98 8.57 0.34
CA ILE A 235 -4.98 8.91 1.37
C ILE A 235 -3.65 9.25 0.68
N ILE A 236 -3.17 8.35 -0.20
CA ILE A 236 -1.94 8.55 -0.96
C ILE A 236 -1.96 9.86 -1.74
N PHE A 237 -3.05 10.13 -2.46
CA PHE A 237 -3.20 11.34 -3.24
C PHE A 237 -3.11 12.60 -2.37
N LEU A 238 -3.90 12.67 -1.29
CA LEU A 238 -3.94 13.83 -0.40
C LEU A 238 -2.57 14.10 0.23
N VAL A 239 -1.95 13.06 0.80
CA VAL A 239 -0.61 13.14 1.39
C VAL A 239 0.40 13.68 0.38
N ASN A 240 0.43 13.10 -0.83
CA ASN A 240 1.40 13.50 -1.85
C ASN A 240 1.17 14.93 -2.34
N GLN A 241 -0.08 15.35 -2.57
CA GLN A 241 -0.37 16.71 -3.04
C GLN A 241 0.01 17.78 -2.00
N ILE A 242 -0.29 17.54 -0.73
CA ILE A 242 0.08 18.46 0.35
C ILE A 242 1.60 18.59 0.43
N GLN A 243 2.31 17.47 0.38
CA GLN A 243 3.77 17.43 0.41
C GLN A 243 4.40 18.18 -0.78
N ILE A 244 3.90 17.93 -2.00
CA ILE A 244 4.36 18.61 -3.23
C ILE A 244 4.16 20.11 -3.11
N SER A 245 2.99 20.55 -2.65
CA SER A 245 2.67 21.96 -2.55
C SER A 245 3.57 22.67 -1.52
N LYS A 246 3.78 22.03 -0.36
CA LYS A 246 4.66 22.54 0.71
C LYS A 246 6.12 22.67 0.26
N ASN A 247 6.65 21.65 -0.40
CA ASN A 247 8.03 21.67 -0.89
C ASN A 247 8.20 22.66 -2.04
N SER A 248 7.27 22.73 -2.98
CA SER A 248 7.34 23.66 -4.10
C SER A 248 7.34 25.12 -3.63
N ALA A 249 6.51 25.47 -2.64
CA ALA A 249 6.48 26.81 -2.06
C ALA A 249 7.81 27.17 -1.37
N LYS A 250 8.40 26.21 -0.65
CA LYS A 250 9.67 26.39 0.04
C LYS A 250 10.84 26.54 -0.95
N ASP A 251 10.95 25.62 -1.92
CA ASP A 251 12.02 25.60 -2.91
C ASP A 251 12.00 26.84 -3.81
N PHE A 252 10.81 27.29 -4.20
CA PHE A 252 10.64 28.54 -4.94
C PHE A 252 11.08 29.76 -4.11
N SER A 253 10.67 29.84 -2.85
CA SER A 253 11.04 30.93 -1.95
C SER A 253 12.54 30.99 -1.69
N GLU A 254 13.20 29.84 -1.50
CA GLU A 254 14.65 29.76 -1.36
C GLU A 254 15.40 30.14 -2.63
N SER A 255 14.91 29.70 -3.79
CA SER A 255 15.48 30.06 -5.09
C SER A 255 15.38 31.57 -5.35
N MET A 256 14.23 32.17 -5.04
CA MET A 256 14.02 33.61 -5.17
C MET A 256 14.92 34.42 -4.23
N LYS A 257 15.09 33.99 -2.97
CA LYS A 257 16.05 34.62 -2.03
C LYS A 257 17.47 34.60 -2.58
N LYS A 258 17.94 33.45 -3.08
CA LYS A 258 19.28 33.32 -3.68
C LYS A 258 19.49 34.25 -4.88
N VAL A 259 18.46 34.45 -5.72
CA VAL A 259 18.53 35.38 -6.86
C VAL A 259 18.56 36.84 -6.39
N LEU A 260 17.79 37.19 -5.36
CA LEU A 260 17.78 38.54 -4.79
C LEU A 260 19.10 38.89 -4.09
N ASP A 261 19.68 37.94 -3.36
CA ASP A 261 20.97 38.12 -2.69
C ASP A 261 22.12 38.29 -3.70
N LYS A 262 22.09 37.56 -4.83
CA LYS A 262 23.03 37.74 -5.95
C LYS A 262 22.87 39.07 -6.71
N LYS A 263 21.74 39.76 -6.59
CA LYS A 263 21.53 41.09 -7.20
C LYS A 263 21.99 42.24 -6.28
N LYS A 264 22.23 41.97 -5.00
CA LYS A 264 22.64 42.96 -4.00
C LYS A 264 24.16 42.97 -3.74
N GLY A 265 24.89 41.95 -4.17
CA GLY A 265 26.36 41.92 -4.22
C GLY A 265 26.86 42.20 -5.63
#